data_AF-A0A7K4AMR6-F1
#
_entry.id   AF-A0A7K4AMR6-F1
#
_cell.length_a   1.000
_cell.length_b   1.000
_cell.length_c   1.000
_cell.angle_alpha   90.00
_cell.angle_beta   90.00
_cell.angle_gamma   90.00
#
_symmetry.space_group_name_H-M   'P 1'
#
loop_
_entity.id
_entity.type
_entity.pdbx_description
1 polymer ?
#
loop_
_entity_poly.entity_id
_entity_poly.type
_entity_poly.pdbx_seq_one_letter_code
_entity_poly.pdbx_strand_id
1 'polypeptide(L)' 'MRIMEILSHESLTTLELGELLEQQGARCPDDLARTLNIMRRKGLIKGSFSPEKGAWVWWAEE' A
#
# COMPACT_ATOMS: atom_id res chain seq x y z
N MET A 1 -0.70 12.01 -5.81
CA MET A 1 -0.14 10.65 -5.87
C MET A 1 0.34 10.27 -4.46
N ARG A 2 -0.59 9.95 -3.55
CA ARG A 2 -0.34 9.93 -2.10
C ARG A 2 0.19 8.58 -1.58
N ILE A 3 -0.18 7.48 -2.24
CA ILE A 3 0.23 6.12 -1.88
C ILE A 3 1.75 5.92 -2.05
N MET A 4 2.32 6.37 -3.17
CA MET A 4 3.75 6.21 -3.46
C MET A 4 4.61 6.93 -2.42
N GLU A 5 4.24 8.16 -2.06
CA GLU A 5 4.96 8.96 -1.06
C GLU A 5 5.01 8.23 0.29
N ILE A 6 3.87 7.72 0.77
CA ILE A 6 3.81 6.94 2.02
C ILE A 6 4.69 5.68 1.91
N LEU A 7 4.56 4.92 0.82
CA LEU A 7 5.30 3.66 0.62
C LEU A 7 6.80 3.83 0.33
N SER A 8 7.25 5.05 0.01
CA SER A 8 8.67 5.39 -0.10
C SER A 8 9.32 5.61 1.26
N HIS A 9 8.54 5.90 2.31
CA HIS A 9 9.06 6.07 3.66
C HIS A 9 9.02 4.78 4.48
N GLU A 10 8.01 3.93 4.28
CA GLU A 10 7.83 2.72 5.07
C GLU A 10 7.07 1.62 4.33
N SER A 11 7.29 0.38 4.77
CA SER A 11 6.56 -0.78 4.27
C SER A 11 5.30 -1.03 5.08
N LEU A 12 4.14 -1.04 4.43
CA LEU A 12 2.84 -1.08 5.10
C LEU A 12 1.97 -2.22 4.59
N THR A 13 1.13 -2.75 5.47
CA THR A 13 0.01 -3.60 5.06
C THR A 13 -1.09 -2.80 4.38
N THR A 14 -2.00 -3.50 3.70
CA THR A 14 -3.19 -2.86 3.10
C THR A 14 -4.02 -2.12 4.15
N LEU A 15 -4.13 -2.66 5.37
CA LEU A 15 -4.89 -2.06 6.45
C LEU A 15 -4.21 -0.77 6.95
N GLU A 16 -2.93 -0.85 7.33
CA GLU A 16 -2.16 0.30 7.82
C GLU A 16 -2.15 1.45 6.80
N LEU A 17 -1.95 1.14 5.51
CA LEU A 17 -2.01 2.14 4.45
C LEU A 17 -3.43 2.73 4.29
N GLY A 18 -4.47 1.93 4.44
CA GLY A 18 -5.86 2.38 4.41
C GLY A 18 -6.15 3.40 5.50
N GLU A 19 -5.75 3.09 6.74
CA GLU A 19 -5.91 3.97 7.89
C GLU A 19 -5.17 5.30 7.71
N LEU A 20 -3.93 5.28 7.20
CA LEU A 20 -3.17 6.50 6.91
C LEU A 20 -3.83 7.36 5.84
N LEU A 21 -4.38 6.74 4.79
CA LEU A 21 -5.10 7.46 3.74
C LEU A 21 -6.38 8.11 4.28
N GLU A 22 -7.13 7.41 5.13
CA GLU A 22 -8.34 7.93 5.77
C GLU A 22 -8.04 9.08 6.73
N GLN A 23 -7.01 8.96 7.58
CA GLN A 23 -6.54 10.05 8.46
C GLN A 23 -6.16 11.30 7.67
N GLN A 24 -5.66 11.10 6.46
CA GLN A 24 -5.27 12.17 5.54
C GLN A 24 -6.45 12.74 4.73
N GLY A 25 -7.68 12.30 5.00
CA GLY A 25 -8.90 12.74 4.34
C GLY A 25 -9.04 12.23 2.91
N ALA A 26 -8.23 11.25 2.50
CA ALA A 26 -8.38 10.61 1.21
C ALA A 26 -9.51 9.58 1.31
N ARG A 27 -10.49 9.66 0.40
CA ARG A 27 -11.49 8.59 0.26
C ARG A 27 -10.73 7.34 -0.20
N CYS A 28 -10.61 6.37 0.70
CA CYS A 28 -10.02 5.08 0.37
C CYS A 28 -10.82 4.51 -0.81
N PRO A 29 -10.16 4.10 -1.91
CA PRO A 29 -10.88 3.36 -2.93
C PRO A 29 -11.47 2.12 -2.27
N ASP A 30 -12.73 1.79 -2.56
CA ASP A 30 -13.43 0.60 -2.02
C ASP A 30 -12.63 -0.71 -2.22
N ASP A 31 -11.59 -0.69 -3.06
CA ASP A 31 -10.67 -1.79 -3.30
C ASP A 31 -9.18 -1.34 -3.33
N LEU A 32 -8.66 -0.87 -2.18
CA LEU A 32 -7.24 -0.52 -2.02
C LEU A 32 -6.31 -1.70 -2.37
N ALA A 33 -6.67 -2.92 -1.97
CA ALA A 33 -5.92 -4.13 -2.30
C ALA A 33 -5.79 -4.34 -3.81
N ARG A 34 -6.87 -4.13 -4.58
CA ARG A 34 -6.83 -4.19 -6.05
C ARG A 34 -5.96 -3.07 -6.63
N THR A 35 -6.05 -1.87 -6.08
CA THR A 35 -5.23 -0.72 -6.53
C THR A 35 -3.74 -1.01 -6.35
N LEU A 36 -3.33 -1.50 -5.18
CA LEU A 36 -1.95 -1.88 -4.88
C LEU A 36 -1.46 -3.02 -5.78
N ASN A 37 -2.31 -4.01 -6.05
CA ASN A 37 -1.98 -5.06 -7.00
C ASN A 37 -1.77 -4.55 -8.43
N ILE A 38 -2.59 -3.60 -8.89
CA ILE A 38 -2.40 -2.95 -10.20
C ILE A 38 -1.07 -2.20 -10.22
N MET A 39 -0.75 -1.43 -9.18
CA MET A 39 0.52 -0.71 -9.07
C MET A 39 1.73 -1.68 -9.06
N ARG A 40 1.63 -2.80 -8.33
CA ARG A 40 2.64 -3.85 -8.32
C ARG A 40 2.86 -4.45 -9.70
N ARG A 41 1.78 -4.77 -10.42
CA ARG A 41 1.86 -5.31 -11.80
C ARG A 41 2.46 -4.31 -12.79
N LYS A 42 2.29 -3.01 -12.55
CA LYS A 42 2.91 -1.94 -13.34
C LYS A 42 4.38 -1.68 -12.96
N GLY A 43 4.90 -2.35 -11.93
CA GLY A 43 6.27 -2.16 -11.45
C GLY A 43 6.47 -0.89 -10.63
N LEU A 44 5.40 -0.21 -10.21
CA LEU A 44 5.49 1.03 -9.43
C LEU A 44 5.82 0.77 -7.96
N ILE A 45 5.34 -0.35 -7.42
CA ILE A 45 5.61 -0.78 -6.05
C ILE A 45 5.94 -2.27 -6.04
N LYS A 46 6.49 -2.72 -4.93
CA LYS A 46 6.60 -4.13 -4.59
C LYS A 46 5.57 -4.50 -3.54
N GLY A 47 5.36 -5.80 -3.42
CA GLY A 47 4.55 -6.34 -2.36
C GLY A 47 4.71 -7.84 -2.26
N SER A 48 4.67 -8.34 -1.02
CA SER A 48 4.76 -9.75 -0.70
C SER A 48 3.91 -10.09 0.52
N PHE A 49 3.54 -11.35 0.65
CA PHE A 49 2.86 -11.84 1.84
C PHE A 49 3.88 -11.96 2.99
N SER A 50 3.59 -11.30 4.12
CA SER A 50 4.34 -11.43 5.36
C SER A 50 3.63 -12.43 6.28
N PRO A 51 4.24 -13.60 6.58
CA PRO A 51 3.66 -14.55 7.51
C PRO A 51 3.62 -14.00 8.95
N GLU A 52 4.58 -13.17 9.32
CA GLU A 52 4.64 -12.53 10.65
C GLU A 52 3.46 -11.57 10.87
N LYS A 53 3.11 -10.78 9.86
CA LYS A 53 1.94 -9.89 9.90
C LYS A 53 0.62 -10.59 9.50
N GLY A 54 0.68 -11.81 8.96
CA GLY A 54 -0.48 -12.50 8.39
C GLY A 54 -1.15 -11.74 7.24
N ALA A 55 -0.41 -10.86 6.55
CA ALA A 55 -0.96 -9.90 5.60
C ALA A 55 0.01 -9.59 4.45
N TRP A 56 -0.54 -9.04 3.37
CA TRP A 56 0.30 -8.45 2.31
C TRP A 56 0.92 -7.15 2.80
N VAL A 57 2.23 -7.02 2.60
CA VAL A 57 3.02 -5.82 2.86
C VAL A 57 3.47 -5.23 1.53
N TRP A 58 3.43 -3.91 1.43
CA TRP A 58 3.69 -3.13 0.23
C TRP A 58 4.81 -2.11 0.52
N TRP A 59 5.65 -1.82 -0.46
CA TRP A 59 6.73 -0.83 -0.36
C TRP A 59 7.12 -0.31 -1.75
N ALA A 60 7.68 0.89 -1.83
CA ALA A 60 8.35 1.36 -3.03
C ALA A 60 9.85 1.01 -2.98
N GLU A 61 10.44 0.68 -4.12
CA GLU A 61 11.91 0.70 -4.26
C GLU A 61 12.31 2.09 -4.77
N GLU A 62 13.46 2.58 -4.33
CA GLU A 62 14.02 3.88 -4.75
C GLU A 62 14.33 3.92 -6.26
#